data_AF-A0A9X3GQR8-F1
#
_entry.id   AF-A0A9X3GQR8-F1
#
_cell.length_a   1.000
_cell.length_b   1.000
_cell.length_c   1.000
_cell.angle_alpha   90.00
_cell.angle_beta   90.00
_cell.angle_gamma   90.00
#
_symmetry.space_group_name_H-M   'P 1'
#
loop_
_entity.id
_entity.type
_entity.pdbx_description
1 polymer ?
#
loop_
_entity_poly.entity_id
_entity_poly.type
_entity_poly.pdbx_seq_one_letter_code
_entity_poly.pdbx_strand_id
1 'polypeptide(L)'
;MKFFHRSNCMRSLFVALSLSQSWALATDVPRLPVSEVSPLLRQALQSSDGTANGILVGELAQAIGLRFQSPSPIHIDVRTERRYVQAGCARLHVLFRHDGVLLPGAADARGQSIEFGIDYCLTGEPPGSRQ
;
A
#
# COMPACT_ATOMS: atom_id res chain seq x y z
N MET A 1 45.14 -44.27 49.18
CA MET A 1 44.00 -44.42 50.11
C MET A 1 42.78 -43.70 49.53
N LYS A 2 41.69 -44.46 49.28
CA LYS A 2 40.28 -44.14 49.60
C LYS A 2 39.68 -42.86 48.98
N PHE A 3 38.57 -42.84 48.27
CA PHE A 3 37.49 -43.80 47.97
C PHE A 3 36.61 -43.19 46.84
N PHE A 4 36.02 -44.03 45.97
CA PHE A 4 34.64 -43.97 45.40
C PHE A 4 34.06 -42.62 44.88
N HIS A 5 33.33 -42.52 43.76
CA HIS A 5 32.26 -43.41 43.28
C HIS A 5 31.74 -42.97 41.87
N ARG A 6 31.40 -43.96 41.03
CA ARG A 6 30.28 -44.09 40.04
C ARG A 6 29.71 -42.84 39.36
N SER A 7 29.71 -42.75 38.03
CA SER A 7 28.82 -43.43 37.06
C SER A 7 27.44 -42.76 36.85
N ASN A 8 27.21 -42.43 35.57
CA ASN A 8 25.96 -42.46 34.82
C ASN A 8 25.08 -41.21 34.61
N CYS A 9 24.81 -41.00 33.31
CA CYS A 9 23.55 -40.64 32.68
C CYS A 9 22.67 -39.60 33.37
N MET A 10 22.73 -38.37 32.89
CA MET A 10 21.53 -37.54 32.82
C MET A 10 21.43 -36.90 31.44
N ARG A 11 20.33 -37.24 30.79
CA ARG A 11 19.91 -36.79 29.46
C ARG A 11 19.64 -35.28 29.49
N SER A 12 20.24 -34.51 28.59
CA SER A 12 19.72 -33.20 28.22
C SER A 12 19.39 -33.20 26.74
N LEU A 13 18.12 -33.49 26.47
CA LEU A 13 17.49 -33.33 25.17
C LEU A 13 17.32 -31.82 24.95
N PHE A 14 18.25 -31.17 24.24
CA PHE A 14 18.07 -29.80 23.78
C PHE A 14 17.18 -29.82 22.54
N VAL A 15 15.86 -29.67 22.74
CA VAL A 15 14.93 -29.35 21.65
C VAL A 15 15.15 -27.88 21.29
N ALA A 16 15.99 -27.62 20.29
CA ALA A 16 16.16 -26.31 19.70
C ALA A 16 14.90 -25.96 18.91
N LEU A 17 13.98 -25.23 19.55
CA LEU A 17 12.82 -24.63 18.89
C LEU A 17 13.32 -23.48 18.01
N SER A 18 13.66 -23.80 16.77
CA SER A 18 14.06 -22.82 15.76
C SER A 18 12.90 -21.86 15.48
N LEU A 19 12.99 -20.64 16.01
CA LEU A 19 12.12 -19.53 15.61
C LEU A 19 12.39 -19.22 14.13
N SER A 20 11.55 -19.75 13.25
CA SER A 20 11.50 -19.36 11.85
C SER A 20 11.03 -17.90 11.77
N GLN A 21 11.98 -16.97 11.74
CA GLN A 21 11.71 -15.57 11.48
C GLN A 21 11.32 -15.44 10.01
N SER A 22 10.02 -15.44 9.74
CA SER A 22 9.47 -15.12 8.42
C SER A 22 9.79 -13.67 8.10
N TRP A 23 10.93 -13.42 7.45
CA TRP A 23 11.19 -12.13 6.81
C TRP A 23 10.22 -12.01 5.63
N ALA A 24 9.16 -11.23 5.82
CA ALA A 24 8.34 -10.76 4.72
C ALA A 24 9.22 -9.82 3.88
N LEU A 25 9.73 -10.30 2.75
CA LEU A 25 10.30 -9.43 1.74
C LEU A 25 9.17 -8.51 1.25
N ALA A 26 9.31 -7.20 1.47
CA ALA A 26 8.45 -6.23 0.83
C ALA A 26 8.74 -6.27 -0.67
N THR A 27 7.94 -7.03 -1.42
CA THR A 27 7.96 -6.97 -2.88
C THR A 27 7.40 -5.62 -3.30
N ASP A 28 8.25 -4.78 -3.87
CA ASP A 28 7.84 -3.56 -4.57
C ASP A 28 6.98 -3.99 -5.76
N VAL A 29 5.65 -3.90 -5.61
CA VAL A 29 4.71 -4.22 -6.70
C VAL A 29 4.88 -3.13 -7.76
N PRO A 30 5.24 -3.48 -9.01
CA PRO A 30 5.46 -2.50 -10.06
C PRO A 30 4.24 -1.57 -10.21
N ARG A 31 4.48 -0.26 -10.08
CA ARG A 31 3.43 0.75 -10.27
C ARG A 31 3.14 0.93 -11.76
N LEU A 32 1.88 0.80 -12.15
CA LEU A 32 1.46 0.95 -13.54
C LEU A 32 1.26 2.44 -13.89
N PRO A 33 1.69 2.90 -15.08
CA PRO A 33 1.34 4.22 -15.56
C PRO A 33 -0.15 4.28 -15.88
N VAL A 34 -0.85 5.28 -15.33
CA VAL A 34 -2.28 5.49 -15.55
C VAL A 34 -2.56 6.96 -15.89
N SER A 35 -3.40 7.21 -16.89
CA SER A 35 -3.86 8.56 -17.20
C SER A 35 -5.04 9.00 -16.31
N GLU A 36 -5.79 8.03 -15.80
CA GLU A 36 -6.99 8.22 -14.98
C GLU A 36 -6.95 7.30 -13.76
N VAL A 37 -7.66 7.67 -12.69
CA VAL A 37 -7.66 6.93 -11.41
C VAL A 37 -8.56 5.68 -11.46
N SER A 38 -9.64 5.72 -12.26
CA SER A 38 -10.67 4.68 -12.33
C SER A 38 -10.16 3.24 -12.52
N PRO A 39 -9.13 2.97 -13.35
CA PRO A 39 -8.53 1.64 -13.45
C PRO A 39 -7.99 1.11 -12.13
N LEU A 40 -7.32 1.97 -11.34
CA LEU A 40 -6.79 1.57 -10.02
C LEU A 40 -7.93 1.31 -9.02
N LEU A 41 -9.02 2.08 -9.07
CA LEU A 41 -10.19 1.85 -8.23
C LEU A 41 -10.80 0.45 -8.49
N ARG A 42 -10.97 0.09 -9.76
CA ARG A 42 -11.49 -1.24 -10.13
C ARG A 42 -10.51 -2.36 -9.78
N GLN A 43 -9.21 -2.13 -10.00
CA GLN A 43 -8.19 -3.11 -9.63
C GLN A 43 -8.18 -3.37 -8.12
N ALA A 44 -8.28 -2.34 -7.28
CA ALA A 44 -8.34 -2.50 -5.84
C ALA A 44 -9.59 -3.28 -5.40
N LEU A 45 -10.74 -3.06 -6.04
CA LEU A 45 -11.96 -3.84 -5.79
C LEU A 45 -11.80 -5.32 -6.12
N GLN A 46 -11.04 -5.65 -7.17
CA GLN A 46 -10.80 -7.00 -7.68
C GLN A 46 -9.61 -7.70 -7.00
N SER A 47 -8.69 -6.95 -6.40
CA SER A 47 -7.51 -7.50 -5.75
C SER A 47 -7.87 -8.27 -4.47
N SER A 48 -7.13 -9.35 -4.22
CA SER A 48 -7.27 -10.18 -3.03
C SER A 48 -6.88 -9.45 -1.75
N ASP A 49 -5.88 -8.57 -1.82
CA ASP A 49 -5.42 -7.73 -0.71
C ASP A 49 -6.19 -6.39 -0.62
N GLY A 50 -7.06 -6.11 -1.59
CA GLY A 50 -7.83 -4.88 -1.68
C GLY A 50 -7.01 -3.64 -2.05
N THR A 51 -5.81 -3.78 -2.63
CA THR A 51 -4.94 -2.66 -2.99
C THR A 51 -4.71 -2.53 -4.50
N ALA A 52 -4.39 -1.31 -4.93
CA ALA A 52 -3.85 -1.04 -6.27
C ALA A 52 -2.96 0.21 -6.23
N ASN A 53 -1.88 0.19 -6.98
CA ASN A 53 -0.88 1.26 -6.97
C ASN A 53 -0.52 1.66 -8.41
N GLY A 54 -0.33 2.95 -8.64
CA GLY A 54 0.04 3.46 -9.97
C GLY A 54 0.81 4.77 -9.92
N ILE A 55 1.17 5.24 -11.11
CA ILE A 55 1.81 6.53 -11.37
C ILE A 55 0.91 7.30 -12.34
N LEU A 56 0.52 8.52 -11.98
CA LEU A 56 -0.25 9.38 -12.87
C LEU A 56 0.63 9.86 -14.04
N VAL A 57 0.15 9.70 -15.27
CA VAL A 57 0.81 10.15 -16.50
C VAL A 57 -0.15 10.94 -17.39
N GLY A 58 0.35 11.54 -18.47
CA GLY A 58 -0.45 12.30 -19.44
C GLY A 58 -0.63 13.77 -19.06
N GLU A 59 -1.60 14.44 -19.72
CA GLU A 59 -1.83 15.88 -19.61
C GLU A 59 -2.07 16.36 -18.17
N LEU A 60 -2.87 15.63 -17.40
CA LEU A 60 -3.15 15.99 -16.00
C LEU A 60 -1.87 15.95 -15.14
N ALA A 61 -1.05 14.91 -15.29
CA ALA A 61 0.22 14.81 -14.57
C ALA A 61 1.16 15.97 -14.93
N GLN A 62 1.25 16.31 -16.22
CA GLN A 62 2.05 17.43 -16.70
C GLN A 62 1.57 18.77 -16.13
N ALA A 63 0.25 19.02 -16.14
CA ALA A 63 -0.32 20.24 -15.60
C ALA A 63 -0.05 20.39 -14.08
N ILE A 64 -0.16 19.31 -13.32
CA ILE A 64 0.16 19.29 -11.88
C ILE A 64 1.66 19.55 -11.67
N GLY A 65 2.53 18.85 -12.42
CA GLY A 65 3.98 19.03 -12.37
C GLY A 65 4.40 20.47 -12.64
N LEU A 66 3.85 21.09 -13.69
CA LEU A 66 4.09 22.50 -14.03
C LEU A 66 3.60 23.45 -12.94
N ARG A 67 2.38 23.22 -12.41
CA ARG A 67 1.77 24.08 -11.39
C ARG A 67 2.59 24.12 -10.09
N PHE A 68 3.26 23.01 -9.78
CA PHE A 68 4.02 22.81 -8.54
C PHE A 68 5.54 22.74 -8.76
N GLN A 69 6.01 23.01 -9.98
CA GLN A 69 7.42 23.02 -10.37
C GLN A 69 8.17 21.74 -9.95
N SER A 70 7.51 20.59 -10.04
CA SER A 70 8.11 19.30 -9.69
C SER A 70 8.09 18.36 -10.90
N PRO A 71 9.26 17.81 -11.31
CA PRO A 71 9.33 16.77 -12.32
C PRO A 71 9.09 15.36 -11.75
N SER A 72 8.82 15.26 -10.44
CA SER A 72 8.68 13.96 -9.77
C SER A 72 7.39 13.26 -10.19
N PRO A 73 7.37 11.91 -10.23
CA PRO A 73 6.14 11.17 -10.47
C PRO A 73 5.09 11.44 -9.38
N ILE A 74 3.82 11.50 -9.79
CA ILE A 74 2.69 11.53 -8.85
C ILE A 74 2.24 10.10 -8.62
N HIS A 75 2.48 9.60 -7.42
CA HIS A 75 2.08 8.26 -7.02
C HIS A 75 0.62 8.25 -6.57
N ILE A 76 -0.09 7.19 -6.95
CA ILE A 76 -1.47 6.94 -6.52
C ILE A 76 -1.48 5.59 -5.80
N ASP A 77 -1.98 5.59 -4.57
CA ASP A 77 -2.26 4.38 -3.81
C ASP A 77 -3.77 4.29 -3.55
N VAL A 78 -4.36 3.13 -3.82
CA VAL A 78 -5.77 2.86 -3.56
C VAL A 78 -5.87 1.68 -2.62
N ARG A 79 -6.66 1.82 -1.56
CA ARG A 79 -6.93 0.75 -0.60
C ARG A 79 -8.41 0.61 -0.36
N THR A 80 -8.90 -0.62 -0.34
CA THR A 80 -10.27 -0.93 0.09
C THR A 80 -10.38 -0.75 1.61
N GLU A 81 -11.21 0.18 2.06
CA GLU A 81 -11.47 0.41 3.49
C GLU A 81 -12.54 -0.55 4.02
N ARG A 82 -13.62 -0.71 3.26
CA ARG A 82 -14.77 -1.53 3.63
C ARG A 82 -15.56 -1.91 2.38
N ARG A 83 -15.91 -3.19 2.24
CA ARG A 83 -16.83 -3.67 1.19
C ARG A 83 -18.28 -3.50 1.65
N TYR A 84 -19.15 -3.12 0.70
CA TYR A 84 -20.58 -2.99 0.96
C TYR A 84 -21.31 -4.32 0.77
N VAL A 85 -22.55 -4.40 1.25
CA VAL A 85 -23.43 -5.56 1.00
C VAL A 85 -23.70 -5.72 -0.51
N GLN A 86 -23.78 -4.62 -1.24
CA GLN A 86 -23.88 -4.64 -2.70
C GLN A 86 -22.59 -5.19 -3.31
N ALA A 87 -22.71 -6.32 -4.02
CA ALA A 87 -21.57 -6.99 -4.65
C ALA A 87 -20.80 -6.07 -5.61
N GLY A 88 -19.47 -6.10 -5.53
CA GLY A 88 -18.60 -5.30 -6.37
C GLY A 88 -18.49 -3.82 -5.97
N CYS A 89 -19.04 -3.43 -4.82
CA CYS A 89 -18.96 -2.06 -4.31
C CYS A 89 -18.18 -1.98 -2.99
N ALA A 90 -17.44 -0.89 -2.80
CA ALA A 90 -16.73 -0.63 -1.56
C ALA A 90 -16.51 0.87 -1.32
N ARG A 91 -16.18 1.19 -0.08
CA ARG A 91 -15.45 2.40 0.29
C ARG A 91 -13.98 2.19 -0.01
N LEU A 92 -13.39 3.04 -0.84
CA LEU A 92 -11.96 3.06 -1.16
C LEU A 92 -11.32 4.31 -0.57
N HIS A 93 -10.12 4.17 -0.01
CA HIS A 93 -9.20 5.26 0.30
C HIS A 93 -8.29 5.47 -0.91
N VAL A 94 -8.10 6.72 -1.29
CA VAL A 94 -7.22 7.11 -2.40
C VAL A 94 -6.20 8.12 -1.85
N LEU A 95 -4.92 7.83 -2.04
CA LEU A 95 -3.80 8.68 -1.65
C LEU A 95 -3.01 9.08 -2.89
N PHE A 96 -2.89 10.38 -3.12
CA PHE A 96 -1.93 10.96 -4.04
C PHE A 96 -0.71 11.41 -3.27
N ARG A 97 0.48 11.05 -3.74
CA ARG A 97 1.75 11.53 -3.20
C ARG A 97 2.59 12.13 -4.31
N HIS A 98 3.11 13.32 -4.05
CA HIS A 98 3.97 14.02 -4.99
C HIS A 98 5.14 14.64 -4.23
N ASP A 99 6.34 14.16 -4.51
CA ASP A 99 7.58 14.68 -3.93
C ASP A 99 8.09 15.91 -4.70
N GLY A 100 8.97 16.69 -4.07
CA GLY A 100 9.61 17.83 -4.72
C GLY A 100 8.66 18.99 -5.10
N VAL A 101 7.46 19.05 -4.52
CA VAL A 101 6.48 20.11 -4.80
C VAL A 101 6.93 21.44 -4.19
N LEU A 102 7.06 22.47 -5.03
CA LEU A 102 7.27 23.85 -4.62
C LEU A 102 5.93 24.61 -4.65
N LEU A 103 5.41 24.92 -3.46
CA LEU A 103 4.18 25.69 -3.32
C LEU A 103 4.45 27.19 -3.53
N PRO A 104 3.48 27.97 -4.07
CA PRO A 104 3.62 29.42 -4.16
C PRO A 104 3.97 30.05 -2.81
N GLY A 105 5.05 30.83 -2.76
CA GLY A 105 5.53 31.49 -1.55
C GLY A 105 6.30 30.59 -0.57
N ALA A 106 6.50 29.30 -0.88
CA ALA A 106 7.38 28.43 -0.10
C ALA A 106 8.84 28.69 -0.46
N ALA A 107 9.73 28.60 0.55
CA ALA A 107 11.17 28.72 0.36
C ALA A 107 11.78 27.46 -0.29
N ASP A 108 11.27 26.28 0.09
CA ASP A 108 11.83 24.99 -0.31
C ASP A 108 10.76 24.03 -0.84
N ALA A 109 11.21 23.11 -1.69
CA ALA A 109 10.41 22.00 -2.19
C ALA A 109 10.19 20.92 -1.11
N ARG A 110 9.00 20.31 -1.11
CA ARG A 110 8.63 19.29 -0.12
C ARG A 110 7.67 18.24 -0.68
N GLY A 111 7.57 17.12 0.01
CA GLY A 111 6.53 16.13 -0.25
C GLY A 111 5.14 16.69 0.07
N GLN A 112 4.18 16.43 -0.81
CA GLN A 112 2.77 16.76 -0.63
C GLN A 112 1.93 15.50 -0.83
N SER A 113 0.85 15.42 -0.06
CA SER A 113 -0.12 14.34 -0.17
C SER A 113 -1.54 14.87 -0.10
N ILE A 114 -2.42 14.26 -0.88
CA ILE A 114 -3.87 14.48 -0.83
C ILE A 114 -4.51 13.12 -0.67
N GLU A 115 -5.39 12.98 0.31
CA GLU A 115 -6.13 11.74 0.54
C GLU A 115 -7.63 11.99 0.69
N PHE A 116 -8.42 11.06 0.19
CA PHE A 116 -9.87 11.08 0.32
C PHE A 116 -10.45 9.68 0.21
N GLY A 117 -11.68 9.52 0.70
CA GLY A 117 -12.44 8.29 0.52
C GLY A 117 -13.54 8.44 -0.54
N ILE A 118 -13.72 7.41 -1.37
CA ILE A 118 -14.72 7.34 -2.43
C ILE A 118 -15.57 6.07 -2.30
N ASP A 119 -16.88 6.20 -2.48
CA ASP A 119 -17.82 5.09 -2.56
C ASP A 119 -17.92 4.67 -4.03
N TYR A 120 -17.43 3.47 -4.39
CA TYR A 120 -17.23 3.09 -5.79
C TYR A 120 -17.62 1.64 -6.05
N CYS A 121 -18.26 1.39 -7.20
CA CYS A 121 -18.59 0.07 -7.69
C CYS A 121 -17.79 -0.29 -8.95
N LEU A 122 -17.67 -1.57 -9.27
CA LEU A 122 -17.04 -2.06 -10.50
C LEU A 122 -17.68 -1.48 -11.78
N THR A 123 -18.95 -1.09 -11.71
CA THR A 123 -19.69 -0.43 -12.79
C THR A 123 -19.21 1.00 -13.07
N GLY A 124 -18.49 1.62 -12.13
CA GLY A 124 -18.07 3.03 -12.18
C GLY A 124 -19.01 4.00 -11.45
N GLU A 125 -20.20 3.55 -11.10
CA GLU A 125 -21.20 4.32 -10.36
C GLU A 125 -21.02 4.18 -8.84
N PRO A 126 -21.55 5.12 -8.03
CA PRO A 126 -21.64 4.94 -6.60
C PRO A 126 -22.61 3.79 -6.24
N PRO A 127 -22.50 3.20 -5.04
CA PRO A 127 -23.43 2.16 -4.60
C PRO A 127 -24.84 2.73 -4.42
N GLY A 128 -25.86 1.89 -4.67
CA GLY A 128 -27.26 2.28 -4.45
C GLY A 128 -27.59 2.46 -2.97
N SER A 129 -26.83 1.82 -2.08
CA SER A 129 -26.87 2.04 -0.64
C SER A 129 -25.47 1.82 -0.01
N ARG A 130 -25.19 2.50 1.10
CA ARG A 130 -23.88 2.44 1.80
C ARG A 130 -23.87 1.49 2.99
N GLN A 131 -24.71 0.46 2.94
CA GLN A 131 -24.89 -0.54 3.99
C GLN A 131 -23.89 -1.69 3.86
#